data_AF-A0A4U3AYA6-F1
#
_entry.id   AF-A0A4U3AYA6-F1
#
_cell.length_a   1.000
_cell.length_b   1.000
_cell.length_c   1.000
_cell.angle_alpha   90.00
_cell.angle_beta   90.00
_cell.angle_gamma   90.00
#
_symmetry.space_group_name_H-M   'P 1'
#
loop_
_entity.id
_entity.type
_entity.pdbx_description
1 polymer ?
#
loop_
_entity_poly.entity_id
_entity_poly.type
_entity_poly.pdbx_seq_one_letter_code
_entity_poly.pdbx_strand_id
1 'polypeptide(L)'
;QQIVEFLSRALPVRDYSQLPLEVKEKEVDSLIAREAQEPFDLMNGPLIRNQLVQLEKDEWLLLCTMHHIISDAWSIGIFMNELLAFYEEETGGNPAK
;
A
#
# COMPACT_ATOMS: atom_id res chain seq x y z
N GLN A 1 12.57 -19.07 12.68
CA GLN A 1 12.15 -17.81 12.03
C GLN A 1 13.17 -16.76 12.41
N GLN A 2 14.00 -16.29 11.47
CA GLN A 2 14.93 -15.20 11.73
C GLN A 2 14.18 -13.89 11.50
N ILE A 3 14.04 -13.07 12.54
CA ILE A 3 13.56 -11.70 12.39
C ILE A 3 14.73 -10.92 11.80
N VAL A 4 14.70 -10.72 10.49
CA VAL A 4 15.62 -9.80 9.80
C VAL A 4 15.19 -8.36 10.09
N GLU A 5 16.18 -7.49 10.26
CA GLU A 5 15.95 -6.07 10.49
C GLU A 5 15.15 -5.47 9.32
N PHE A 6 14.08 -4.75 9.64
CA PHE A 6 13.29 -4.05 8.65
C PHE A 6 14.07 -2.83 8.16
N LEU A 7 14.58 -2.90 6.94
CA LEU A 7 15.18 -1.76 6.27
C LEU A 7 14.09 -0.91 5.63
N SER A 8 13.92 0.33 6.09
CA SER A 8 13.02 1.30 5.48
C SER A 8 13.35 1.46 3.99
N ARG A 9 12.38 1.14 3.13
CA ARG A 9 12.48 1.37 1.68
C ARG A 9 11.40 2.38 1.28
N ALA A 10 11.76 3.28 0.38
CA ALA A 10 10.78 4.15 -0.25
C ALA A 10 9.69 3.31 -0.91
N LEU A 11 8.43 3.71 -0.74
CA LEU A 11 7.32 3.07 -1.43
C LEU A 11 7.47 3.34 -2.95
N PRO A 12 7.35 2.31 -3.80
CA PRO A 12 7.23 2.54 -5.24
C PRO A 12 6.06 3.48 -5.54
N VAL A 13 6.29 4.47 -6.40
CA VAL A 13 5.26 5.43 -6.82
C VAL A 13 4.93 5.22 -8.29
N ARG A 14 3.64 5.15 -8.62
CA ARG A 14 3.12 5.25 -9.98
C ARG A 14 2.41 6.59 -10.15
N ASP A 15 2.73 7.31 -11.21
CA ASP A 15 2.10 8.59 -11.51
C ASP A 15 1.03 8.41 -12.60
N TYR A 16 -0.24 8.54 -12.20
CA TYR A 16 -1.42 8.55 -13.07
C TYR A 16 -2.05 9.94 -13.18
N SER A 17 -1.42 10.98 -12.61
CA SER A 17 -1.94 12.36 -12.59
C SER A 17 -2.15 12.97 -13.97
N GLN A 18 -1.41 12.48 -14.97
CA GLN A 18 -1.49 12.96 -16.34
C GLN A 18 -2.46 12.14 -17.22
N LEU A 19 -3.10 11.10 -16.66
CA LEU A 19 -4.05 10.28 -17.41
C LEU A 19 -5.43 10.93 -17.45
N PRO A 20 -6.15 10.85 -18.60
CA PRO A 20 -7.56 11.21 -18.65
C PRO A 20 -8.38 10.42 -17.62
N LEU A 21 -9.39 11.04 -17.00
CA LEU A 21 -10.18 10.44 -15.90
C LEU A 21 -10.71 9.04 -16.24
N GLU A 22 -11.32 8.86 -17.42
CA GLU A 22 -11.86 7.57 -17.87
C GLU A 22 -10.80 6.46 -18.05
N VAL A 23 -9.55 6.86 -18.30
CA VAL A 23 -8.41 5.93 -18.40
C VAL A 23 -7.87 5.63 -17.01
N LYS A 24 -7.80 6.65 -16.14
CA LYS A 24 -7.30 6.56 -14.78
C LYS A 24 -8.04 5.49 -13.97
N GLU A 25 -9.38 5.52 -13.96
CA GLU A 25 -10.20 4.53 -13.26
C GLU A 25 -9.90 3.10 -13.73
N LYS A 26 -9.83 2.88 -15.05
CA LYS A 26 -9.52 1.57 -15.64
C LYS A 26 -8.11 1.09 -15.28
N GLU A 27 -7.13 1.98 -15.26
CA GLU A 27 -5.75 1.64 -14.89
C GLU A 27 -5.63 1.33 -13.39
N VAL A 28 -6.40 2.00 -12.53
CA VAL A 28 -6.49 1.68 -11.10
C VAL A 28 -7.09 0.28 -10.90
N ASP A 29 -8.23 -0.01 -11.53
CA ASP A 29 -8.87 -1.32 -11.42
C ASP A 29 -7.97 -2.45 -11.94
N SER A 30 -7.32 -2.24 -13.08
CA SER A 30 -6.36 -3.17 -13.67
C SER A 30 -5.16 -3.40 -12.74
N LEU A 31 -4.66 -2.33 -12.11
CA LEU A 31 -3.57 -2.42 -11.14
C LEU A 31 -3.97 -3.23 -9.90
N ILE A 32 -5.15 -2.96 -9.33
CA ILE A 32 -5.68 -3.69 -8.16
C ILE A 32 -5.84 -5.17 -8.52
N ALA A 33 -6.45 -5.47 -9.67
CA ALA A 33 -6.65 -6.85 -10.11
C ALA A 33 -5.34 -7.61 -10.29
N ARG A 34 -4.33 -6.97 -10.91
CA ARG A 34 -3.01 -7.57 -11.09
C ARG A 34 -2.31 -7.79 -9.75
N GLU A 35 -2.33 -6.79 -8.86
CA GLU A 35 -1.68 -6.89 -7.55
C GLU A 35 -2.29 -8.01 -6.69
N ALA A 36 -3.61 -8.16 -6.74
CA ALA A 36 -4.33 -9.21 -6.03
C ALA A 36 -4.06 -10.62 -6.57
N GLN A 37 -3.73 -10.74 -7.86
CA GLN A 37 -3.43 -12.03 -8.52
C GLN A 37 -1.94 -12.39 -8.44
N GLU A 38 -1.06 -11.43 -8.17
CA GLU A 38 0.38 -11.67 -8.08
C GLU A 38 0.69 -12.55 -6.85
N PRO A 39 1.22 -13.77 -7.03
CA PRO A 39 1.49 -14.66 -5.91
C PRO A 39 2.60 -14.11 -5.00
N PHE A 40 2.60 -14.55 -3.75
CA PHE A 40 3.69 -14.27 -2.81
C PHE A 40 4.64 -15.46 -2.77
N ASP A 41 5.95 -15.19 -2.73
CA ASP A 41 6.94 -16.18 -2.35
C ASP A 41 6.88 -16.39 -0.82
N LEU A 42 6.20 -17.46 -0.41
CA LEU A 42 6.03 -17.82 1.00
C LEU A 42 7.34 -18.21 1.71
N MET A 43 8.39 -18.55 0.96
CA MET A 43 9.66 -18.98 1.52
C MET A 43 10.60 -17.80 1.77
N ASN A 44 10.63 -16.84 0.85
CA ASN A 44 11.64 -15.78 0.86
C ASN A 44 11.08 -14.41 1.28
N GLY A 45 9.77 -14.19 1.23
CA GLY A 45 9.13 -12.93 1.60
C GLY A 45 9.63 -11.71 0.77
N PRO A 46 9.21 -10.48 1.13
CA PRO A 46 8.20 -10.14 2.15
C PRO A 46 6.78 -10.56 1.74
N LEU A 47 5.93 -10.87 2.73
CA LEU A 47 4.53 -11.27 2.53
C LEU A 47 3.53 -10.10 2.57
N ILE A 48 4.06 -8.90 2.43
CA ILE A 48 3.35 -7.63 2.29
C ILE A 48 4.03 -6.83 1.17
N ARG A 49 3.22 -6.23 0.30
CA ARG A 49 3.64 -5.34 -0.78
C ARG A 49 2.84 -4.05 -0.70
N ASN A 50 3.54 -2.93 -0.79
CA ASN A 50 2.95 -1.60 -0.70
C ASN A 50 3.41 -0.75 -1.89
N GLN A 51 2.52 0.05 -2.45
CA GLN A 51 2.84 1.03 -3.49
C GLN A 51 1.88 2.22 -3.41
N LEU A 52 2.36 3.38 -3.84
CA LEU A 52 1.57 4.60 -3.97
C LEU A 52 1.21 4.85 -5.44
N VAL A 53 0.00 5.31 -5.68
CA VAL A 53 -0.47 5.78 -6.97
C VAL A 53 -0.90 7.22 -6.82
N GLN A 54 -0.25 8.13 -7.53
CA GLN A 54 -0.66 9.51 -7.60
C GLN A 54 -1.77 9.65 -8.64
N LEU A 55 -2.97 10.04 -8.21
CA LEU A 55 -4.13 10.23 -9.07
C LEU A 55 -4.26 11.69 -9.48
N GLU A 56 -3.98 12.63 -8.58
CA GLU A 56 -3.90 14.07 -8.83
C GLU A 56 -2.82 14.66 -7.92
N LYS A 57 -2.66 15.99 -7.90
CA LYS A 57 -1.71 16.67 -7.02
C LYS A 57 -1.90 16.26 -5.54
N ASP A 58 -3.14 16.31 -5.09
CA ASP A 58 -3.53 16.12 -3.68
C ASP A 58 -4.40 14.85 -3.51
N GLU A 59 -4.42 13.96 -4.51
CA GLU A 59 -5.17 12.70 -4.49
C GLU A 59 -4.23 11.52 -4.73
N TRP A 60 -4.17 10.63 -3.74
CA TRP A 60 -3.24 9.51 -3.70
C TRP A 60 -3.95 8.25 -3.25
N LEU A 61 -3.55 7.12 -3.81
CA LEU A 61 -4.02 5.81 -3.44
C LEU A 61 -2.85 4.97 -2.92
N LEU A 62 -2.97 4.47 -1.69
CA LEU A 62 -2.05 3.50 -1.12
C LEU A 62 -2.62 2.09 -1.37
N LEU A 63 -1.95 1.31 -2.21
CA LEU A 63 -2.23 -0.13 -2.30
C LEU A 63 -1.35 -0.85 -1.27
N CYS A 64 -2.00 -1.56 -0.36
CA CYS A 64 -1.36 -2.47 0.60
C CYS A 64 -1.94 -3.86 0.39
N THR A 65 -1.11 -4.80 -0.04
CA THR A 65 -1.51 -6.20 -0.29
C THR A 65 -0.69 -7.11 0.59
N MET A 66 -1.36 -8.00 1.32
CA MET A 66 -0.75 -8.84 2.33
C MET A 66 -1.30 -10.26 2.25
N HIS A 67 -0.43 -11.24 2.47
CA HIS A 67 -0.84 -12.64 2.48
C HIS A 67 -1.52 -13.01 3.81
N HIS A 68 -2.71 -13.62 3.77
CA HIS A 68 -3.47 -14.01 4.97
C HIS A 68 -2.75 -14.97 5.94
N ILE A 69 -1.70 -15.67 5.50
CA ILE A 69 -0.88 -16.50 6.40
C ILE A 69 -0.19 -15.67 7.51
N ILE A 70 0.02 -14.37 7.27
CA ILE A 70 0.59 -13.44 8.25
C ILE A 70 -0.46 -12.48 8.81
N SER A 71 -1.73 -12.63 8.45
CA SER A 71 -2.79 -11.70 8.89
C SER A 71 -4.18 -12.32 8.89
N ASP A 72 -4.93 -12.10 9.95
CA ASP A 72 -6.35 -12.42 10.04
C ASP A 72 -7.21 -11.15 9.97
N ALA A 73 -8.54 -11.32 9.96
CA ALA A 73 -9.49 -10.21 9.87
C ALA A 73 -9.39 -9.23 11.06
N TRP A 74 -8.90 -9.68 12.23
CA TRP A 74 -8.72 -8.85 13.40
C TRP A 74 -7.41 -8.07 13.33
N SER A 75 -6.31 -8.75 13.02
CA SER A 75 -4.98 -8.15 12.95
C SER A 75 -4.88 -7.07 11.87
N ILE A 76 -5.65 -7.18 10.78
CA ILE A 76 -5.75 -6.13 9.75
C ILE A 76 -6.31 -4.82 10.34
N GLY A 77 -7.33 -4.89 11.20
CA GLY A 77 -7.90 -3.69 11.83
C GLY A 77 -6.90 -3.00 12.75
N ILE A 78 -6.13 -3.78 13.52
CA ILE A 78 -5.05 -3.26 14.36
C ILE A 78 -3.97 -2.60 13.49
N PHE A 79 -3.49 -3.31 12.46
CA PHE A 79 -2.47 -2.81 11.53
C PHE A 79 -2.85 -1.46 10.92
N MET A 80 -4.10 -1.32 10.46
CA MET A 80 -4.57 -0.05 9.88
C MET A 80 -4.62 1.08 10.91
N ASN A 81 -5.04 0.80 12.15
CA ASN A 81 -5.06 1.81 13.21
C ASN A 81 -3.64 2.28 13.58
N GLU A 82 -2.70 1.35 13.69
CA GLU A 82 -1.30 1.68 13.99
C GLU A 82 -0.65 2.47 12.84
N LEU A 83 -0.90 2.06 11.59
CA LEU A 83 -0.42 2.78 10.41
C LEU A 83 -0.92 4.23 10.38
N LEU A 84 -2.20 4.45 10.65
CA LEU A 84 -2.79 5.79 10.70
C LEU A 84 -2.23 6.62 11.87
N ALA A 85 -2.06 6.02 13.05
CA ALA A 85 -1.48 6.70 14.20
C ALA A 85 -0.05 7.18 13.93
N PHE A 86 0.81 6.33 13.33
CA PHE A 86 2.16 6.73 12.94
C PHE A 86 2.15 7.80 11.83
N TYR A 87 1.22 7.68 10.88
CA TYR A 87 1.07 8.68 9.83
C TYR A 87 0.70 10.05 10.41
N GLU A 88 -0.28 10.10 11.32
CA GLU A 88 -0.69 11.33 12.00
C GLU A 88 0.43 11.93 12.85
N GLU A 89 1.19 11.11 13.58
CA GLU A 89 2.34 11.59 14.36
C GLU A 89 3.38 12.27 13.47
N GLU A 90 3.74 11.64 12.36
CA GLU A 90 4.73 12.16 11.41
C GLU A 90 4.24 13.40 10.64
N THR A 91 2.94 13.50 10.32
CA THR A 91 2.37 14.71 9.67
C THR A 91 1.97 15.82 10.66
N GLY A 92 2.18 15.61 11.96
CA GLY A 92 1.82 16.57 13.01
C GLY A 92 0.31 16.74 13.19
N GLY A 93 -0.47 15.68 12.93
CA GLY A 93 -1.93 15.63 13.05
C GLY A 93 -2.68 16.39 11.97
N ASN A 94 -1.98 16.92 10.96
CA ASN A 94 -2.63 17.53 9.81
C ASN A 94 -2.89 16.46 8.75
N PRO A 95 -4.12 16.39 8.18
CA PRO A 95 -4.34 15.54 7.02
C PRO A 95 -3.39 15.94 5.90
N ALA A 96 -2.93 14.95 5.13
CA ALA A 96 -2.15 15.15 3.91
C ALA A 96 -2.82 16.24 3.06
N LYS A 97 -2.10 17.33 2.78
CA LYS A 97 -2.59 18.41 1.91
C LYS A 97 -2.26 18.13 0.47
#